data_AF-A0A2A9BNK2-F1
#
_entry.id   AF-A0A2A9BNK2-F1
#
_cell.length_a   1.000
_cell.length_b   1.000
_cell.length_c   1.000
_cell.angle_alpha   90.00
_cell.angle_beta   90.00
_cell.angle_gamma   90.00
#
_symmetry.space_group_name_H-M   'P 1'
#
loop_
_entity.id
_entity.type
_entity.pdbx_description
1 polymer ?
#
loop_
_entity_poly.entity_id
_entity_poly.type
_entity_poly.pdbx_seq_one_letter_code
_entity_poly.pdbx_strand_id
1 'polypeptide(L)'
;MKKAGLLLVGVIAAVVLLSNLGSLVGMIISLGILYVAAKKFLQTDSTSGKVIWGIIGFIALSTAVANMPAILGLVAIYILYVIYKKWDEQDKEESDDPFTNFEKQWDELKRN
;
A
#
# COMPACT_ATOMS: atom_id res chain seq x y z
N MET A 1 26.59 -4.09 -3.64
CA MET A 1 25.64 -4.23 -4.77
C MET A 1 24.16 -4.23 -4.35
N LYS A 2 23.79 -4.75 -3.16
CA LYS A 2 22.38 -4.82 -2.73
C LYS A 2 21.72 -3.44 -2.50
N LYS A 3 22.42 -2.49 -1.88
CA LYS A 3 21.89 -1.13 -1.61
C LYS A 3 21.66 -0.30 -2.89
N ALA A 4 22.57 -0.36 -3.87
CA ALA A 4 22.43 0.35 -5.15
C ALA A 4 21.22 -0.14 -5.99
N GLY A 5 20.98 -1.45 -6.03
CA GLY A 5 19.77 -2.01 -6.66
C GLY A 5 18.49 -1.62 -5.93
N LEU A 6 18.51 -1.63 -4.58
CA LEU A 6 17.39 -1.19 -3.76
C LEU A 6 17.05 0.30 -4.00
N LEU A 7 18.06 1.16 -4.12
CA LEU A 7 17.90 2.58 -4.45
C LEU A 7 17.30 2.77 -5.84
N LEU A 8 17.76 2.03 -6.86
CA LEU A 8 17.21 2.14 -8.21
C LEU A 8 15.72 1.76 -8.25
N VAL A 9 15.35 0.63 -7.63
CA VAL A 9 13.95 0.20 -7.52
C VAL A 9 13.14 1.21 -6.72
N GLY A 10 13.72 1.78 -5.66
CA GLY A 10 13.09 2.82 -4.85
C GLY A 10 12.78 4.09 -5.66
N VAL A 11 13.71 4.55 -6.50
CA VAL A 11 13.49 5.70 -7.38
C VAL A 11 12.38 5.42 -8.39
N ILE A 12 12.39 4.24 -9.02
CA ILE A 12 11.33 3.85 -9.97
C ILE A 12 9.97 3.83 -9.25
N ALA A 13 9.89 3.21 -8.07
CA ALA A 13 8.67 3.17 -7.28
C ALA A 13 8.20 4.58 -6.88
N ALA A 14 9.11 5.47 -6.48
CA ALA A 14 8.78 6.85 -6.15
C ALA A 14 8.21 7.62 -7.36
N VAL A 15 8.80 7.46 -8.55
CA VAL A 15 8.27 8.07 -9.78
C VAL A 15 6.88 7.52 -10.09
N VAL A 16 6.68 6.20 -10.03
CA VAL A 16 5.37 5.58 -10.26
C VAL A 16 4.32 6.10 -9.26
N LEU A 17 4.68 6.25 -7.99
CA LEU A 17 3.80 6.80 -6.97
C LEU A 17 3.42 8.25 -7.30
N LEU A 18 4.39 9.10 -7.62
CA LEU A 18 4.14 10.51 -7.96
C LEU A 18 3.27 10.64 -9.22
N SER A 19 3.51 9.82 -10.24
CA SER A 19 2.70 9.79 -11.47
C SER A 19 1.26 9.33 -11.24
N ASN A 20 1.00 8.51 -10.22
CA ASN A 20 -0.33 7.99 -9.89
C ASN A 20 -0.98 8.69 -8.69
N LEU A 21 -0.38 9.76 -8.16
CA LEU A 21 -0.84 10.43 -6.95
C LEU A 21 -2.24 11.05 -7.12
N GLY A 22 -2.49 11.66 -8.29
CA GLY A 22 -3.81 12.21 -8.64
C GLY A 22 -4.89 11.12 -8.66
N SER A 23 -4.61 9.97 -9.29
CA SER A 23 -5.54 8.84 -9.32
C SER A 23 -5.78 8.25 -7.92
N LEU A 24 -4.75 8.19 -7.07
CA LEU A 24 -4.86 7.75 -5.68
C LEU A 24 -5.86 8.60 -4.89
N VAL A 25 -5.72 9.92 -4.97
CA VAL A 25 -6.62 10.87 -4.31
C VAL A 25 -8.03 10.77 -4.90
N GLY A 26 -8.15 10.72 -6.22
CA GLY A 26 -9.43 10.55 -6.91
C GLY A 26 -10.16 9.26 -6.50
N MET A 27 -9.43 8.15 -6.37
CA MET A 27 -9.97 6.88 -5.92
C MET A 27 -10.47 6.96 -4.47
N ILE A 28 -9.71 7.55 -3.55
CA ILE A 28 -10.13 7.71 -2.15
C ILE A 28 -11.43 8.54 -2.05
N ILE A 29 -11.49 9.67 -2.76
CA ILE A 29 -12.68 10.53 -2.77
C ILE A 29 -13.88 9.80 -3.37
N SER A 30 -13.71 9.14 -4.52
CA SER A 30 -14.79 8.42 -5.20
C SER A 30 -15.35 7.28 -4.33
N LEU A 31 -14.49 6.51 -3.66
CA LEU A 31 -14.91 5.47 -2.72
C LEU A 31 -15.61 6.07 -1.49
N GLY A 32 -15.15 7.21 -0.99
CA GLY A 32 -15.82 7.93 0.09
C GLY A 32 -17.24 8.37 -0.28
N ILE A 33 -17.42 8.94 -1.47
CA ILE A 33 -18.74 9.32 -1.99
C ILE A 33 -19.60 8.09 -2.19
N LEU A 34 -19.06 7.02 -2.79
CA LEU A 34 -19.76 5.77 -3.02
C LEU A 34 -20.27 5.16 -1.71
N TYR A 35 -19.44 5.17 -0.66
CA TYR A 35 -19.84 4.71 0.68
C TYR A 35 -21.00 5.52 1.24
N VAL A 36 -20.94 6.86 1.18
CA VAL A 36 -22.03 7.73 1.65
C VAL A 36 -23.29 7.50 0.83
N ALA A 37 -23.18 7.42 -0.50
CA ALA A 37 -24.30 7.18 -1.39
C ALA A 37 -24.96 5.82 -1.11
N ALA A 38 -24.19 4.75 -0.94
CA ALA A 38 -24.69 3.43 -0.58
C ALA A 38 -25.39 3.44 0.79
N LYS A 39 -24.77 4.09 1.79
CA LYS A 39 -25.38 4.23 3.12
C LYS A 39 -26.71 4.96 3.06
N LYS A 40 -26.79 6.06 2.32
CA LYS A 40 -28.02 6.86 2.18
C LYS A 40 -29.08 6.18 1.32
N PHE A 41 -28.67 5.42 0.30
CA PHE A 41 -29.56 4.60 -0.51
C PHE A 41 -30.29 3.55 0.34
N LEU A 42 -29.57 2.89 1.25
CA LEU A 42 -30.15 1.88 2.16
C LEU A 42 -31.02 2.50 3.27
N GLN A 43 -30.68 3.69 3.74
CA GLN A 43 -31.43 4.38 4.80
C GLN A 43 -32.69 5.11 4.33
N THR A 44 -32.85 5.32 3.02
CA THR A 44 -33.96 6.10 2.48
C THR A 44 -35.16 5.21 2.21
N ASP A 45 -36.33 5.58 2.75
CA ASP A 45 -37.59 4.88 2.46
C ASP A 45 -38.26 5.38 1.16
N SER A 46 -37.94 6.60 0.72
CA SER A 46 -38.53 7.19 -0.49
C SER A 46 -37.93 6.65 -1.79
N THR A 47 -38.78 6.35 -2.77
CA THR A 47 -38.35 5.86 -4.09
C THR A 47 -37.49 6.90 -4.81
N SER A 48 -37.87 8.17 -4.78
CA SER A 48 -37.10 9.26 -5.41
C SER A 48 -35.73 9.44 -4.78
N GLY A 49 -35.62 9.36 -3.45
CA GLY A 49 -34.33 9.48 -2.78
C GLY A 49 -33.41 8.28 -3.08
N LYS A 50 -33.97 7.07 -3.18
CA LYS A 50 -33.20 5.91 -3.68
C LYS A 50 -32.66 6.14 -5.09
N VAL A 51 -33.48 6.65 -6.01
CA VAL A 51 -33.03 6.94 -7.38
C VAL A 51 -31.87 7.94 -7.39
N ILE A 52 -31.98 9.04 -6.64
CA ILE A 52 -30.92 10.06 -6.55
C ILE A 52 -29.62 9.47 -6.01
N TRP A 53 -29.68 8.78 -4.87
CA TRP A 53 -28.49 8.15 -4.28
C TRP A 53 -27.93 7.03 -5.15
N GLY A 54 -28.77 6.33 -5.89
CA GLY A 54 -28.36 5.33 -6.88
C GLY A 54 -27.54 5.95 -8.02
N ILE A 55 -27.99 7.09 -8.57
CA ILE A 55 -27.25 7.81 -9.63
C ILE A 55 -25.92 8.34 -9.10
N ILE A 56 -25.91 8.96 -7.91
CA ILE A 56 -24.67 9.44 -7.28
C ILE A 56 -23.70 8.27 -7.06
N GLY A 57 -24.19 7.15 -6.54
CA GLY A 57 -23.40 5.94 -6.35
C GLY A 57 -22.84 5.40 -7.66
N PHE A 58 -23.64 5.37 -8.73
CA PHE A 58 -23.18 4.91 -10.05
C PHE A 58 -22.08 5.81 -10.63
N ILE A 59 -22.22 7.13 -10.51
CA ILE A 59 -21.18 8.08 -10.93
C ILE A 59 -19.92 7.89 -10.09
N ALA A 60 -20.04 7.78 -8.77
CA ALA A 60 -18.92 7.55 -7.87
C ALA A 60 -18.20 6.23 -8.16
N LEU A 61 -18.95 5.17 -8.47
CA LEU A 61 -18.37 3.88 -8.88
C LEU A 61 -17.64 4.00 -10.22
N SER A 62 -18.23 4.69 -11.19
CA SER A 62 -17.63 4.92 -12.51
C SER A 62 -16.33 5.72 -12.40
N THR A 63 -16.29 6.75 -11.55
CA THR A 63 -15.07 7.53 -11.31
C THR A 63 -14.03 6.72 -10.54
N ALA A 64 -14.43 5.86 -9.60
CA ALA A 64 -13.50 4.94 -8.93
C ALA A 64 -12.81 4.01 -9.94
N VAL A 65 -13.58 3.45 -10.89
CA VAL A 65 -13.05 2.62 -11.98
C VAL A 65 -12.13 3.43 -12.91
N ALA A 66 -12.49 4.67 -13.24
CA ALA A 66 -11.63 5.54 -14.06
C ALA A 66 -10.29 5.88 -13.36
N ASN A 67 -10.25 5.85 -12.03
CA ASN A 67 -9.05 6.05 -11.23
C ASN A 67 -8.30 4.75 -10.90
N MET A 68 -8.55 3.66 -11.63
CA MET A 68 -7.84 2.37 -11.48
C MET A 68 -6.29 2.47 -11.43
N PRO A 69 -5.61 3.40 -12.11
CA PRO A 69 -4.16 3.58 -11.97
C PRO A 69 -3.68 3.80 -10.52
N ALA A 70 -4.57 4.24 -9.61
CA ALA A 70 -4.32 4.30 -8.17
C ALA A 70 -3.79 2.99 -7.58
N ILE A 71 -4.18 1.83 -8.13
CA ILE A 71 -3.70 0.50 -7.70
C ILE A 71 -2.18 0.41 -7.88
N LEU A 72 -1.64 0.95 -8.98
CA LEU A 72 -0.19 0.98 -9.21
C LEU A 72 0.50 1.90 -8.20
N GLY A 73 -0.14 3.02 -7.84
CA GLY A 73 0.32 3.88 -6.76
C GLY A 73 0.38 3.15 -5.41
N LEU A 74 -0.64 2.37 -5.06
CA LEU A 74 -0.66 1.56 -3.83
C LEU A 74 0.45 0.49 -3.84
N VAL A 75 0.66 -0.19 -4.97
CA VAL A 75 1.76 -1.13 -5.12
C VAL A 75 3.11 -0.43 -4.94
N ALA A 76 3.29 0.77 -5.51
CA ALA A 76 4.49 1.56 -5.34
C ALA A 76 4.73 1.96 -3.87
N ILE A 77 3.70 2.38 -3.14
CA ILE A 77 3.77 2.64 -1.69
C ILE A 77 4.26 1.40 -0.95
N TYR A 78 3.69 0.23 -1.26
CA TYR A 78 4.08 -1.02 -0.61
C TYR A 78 5.54 -1.38 -0.90
N ILE A 79 5.99 -1.25 -2.15
CA ILE A 79 7.39 -1.48 -2.53
C ILE A 79 8.32 -0.54 -1.74
N LEU A 80 8.00 0.75 -1.66
CA LEU A 80 8.78 1.72 -0.88
C LEU A 80 8.83 1.35 0.61
N TYR A 81 7.71 0.90 1.18
CA TYR A 81 7.67 0.43 2.57
C TYR A 81 8.58 -0.79 2.79
N VAL A 82 8.56 -1.78 1.88
CA VAL A 82 9.43 -2.96 1.96
C VAL A 82 10.91 -2.56 1.84
N ILE A 83 11.24 -1.63 0.93
CA ILE A 83 12.59 -1.10 0.77
C ILE A 83 13.05 -0.43 2.07
N TYR A 84 12.21 0.42 2.66
CA TYR A 84 12.48 1.06 3.95
C TYR A 84 12.74 0.03 5.07
N LYS A 85 11.89 -1.00 5.19
CA LYS A 85 12.06 -2.04 6.20
C LYS A 85 13.34 -2.85 6.00
N LYS A 86 13.65 -3.24 4.76
CA LYS A 86 14.86 -4.01 4.43
C LYS A 86 16.14 -3.20 4.56
N TRP A 87 16.05 -1.88 4.46
CA TRP A 87 17.18 -0.99 4.70
C TRP A 87 17.67 -1.11 6.15
N ASP A 88 16.73 -1.18 7.10
CA ASP A 88 16.99 -1.27 8.54
C ASP A 88 17.42 -2.68 8.99
N GLU A 89 16.95 -3.73 8.30
CA GLU A 89 17.38 -5.11 8.54
C GLU A 89 18.82 -5.38 8.07
N GLN A 90 19.31 -4.65 7.07
CA GLN A 90 20.69 -4.81 6.58
C GLN A 90 21.76 -4.25 7.52
N ASP A 91 21.39 -3.35 8.43
CA ASP A 91 22.31 -2.80 9.42
C ASP A 91 22.33 -3.65 10.72
N LYS A 92 21.68 -4.83 10.71
CA LYS A 92 21.67 -5.83 11.79
C LYS A 92 22.53 -7.08 11.50
N GLU A 93 23.58 -6.96 10.71
CA GLU A 93 24.71 -7.90 10.62
C GLU A 93 25.98 -7.11 10.97
N GLU A 94 26.84 -7.42 11.94
CA GLU A 94 26.91 -8.41 13.02
C GLU A 94 26.74 -7.64 14.34
N SER A 95 26.18 -8.24 15.40
CA SER A 95 26.49 -7.70 16.72
C SER A 95 28.01 -7.77 16.87
N ASP A 96 28.65 -6.66 17.25
CA ASP A 96 30.04 -6.60 17.73
C ASP A 96 30.27 -7.46 19.00
N ASP A 97 29.31 -8.33 19.33
CA ASP A 97 29.39 -9.31 20.39
C ASP A 97 30.30 -10.48 19.93
N PRO A 98 31.51 -10.58 20.50
CA PRO A 98 32.47 -11.63 20.17
C PRO A 98 31.95 -13.03 20.52
N PHE A 99 30.82 -13.16 21.22
CA PHE A 99 30.23 -14.43 21.64
C PHE A 99 29.18 -15.01 20.67
N THR A 100 28.68 -14.25 19.70
CA THR A 100 27.67 -14.76 18.75
C THR A 100 28.13 -15.95 17.92
N ASN A 101 29.40 -15.97 17.52
CA ASN A 101 29.99 -17.11 16.83
C ASN A 101 30.13 -18.34 17.74
N PHE A 102 30.38 -18.14 19.03
CA PHE A 102 30.47 -19.22 20.03
C PHE A 102 29.10 -19.82 20.35
N GLU A 103 28.06 -18.98 20.53
CA GLU A 103 26.69 -19.44 20.78
C GLU A 103 26.15 -20.26 19.60
N LYS A 104 26.40 -19.82 18.36
CA LYS A 104 26.03 -20.55 17.16
C LYS A 104 26.69 -21.93 17.08
N GLN A 105 27.99 -22.03 17.39
CA GLN A 105 28.71 -23.32 17.44
C GLN A 105 28.20 -24.23 18.57
N TRP A 106 27.84 -23.65 19.71
CA TRP A 106 27.29 -24.39 20.85
C TRP A 106 25.91 -24.99 20.55
N ASP A 107 25.05 -24.23 19.87
CA ASP A 107 23.73 -24.71 19.44
C ASP A 107 23.82 -25.79 18.35
N GLU A 108 24.81 -25.69 17.44
CA GLU A 108 25.09 -26.77 16.47
C GLU A 108 25.52 -28.07 17.15
N LEU A 109 26.32 -27.98 18.23
CA LEU A 109 26.76 -29.15 19.01
C LEU A 109 25.62 -29.79 19.81
N LYS A 110 24.70 -28.99 20.37
CA LYS A 110 23.53 -29.50 21.11
C LYS A 110 22.47 -30.17 20.24
N ARG A 111 22.52 -29.94 18.93
CA ARG A 111 21.53 -30.44 17.97
C ARG A 111 21.92 -31.81 17.36
N ASN A 112 23.02 -32.40 17.81
CA ASN A 112 23.43 -33.80 17.60
C ASN A 112 23.32 -34.59 18.90
#